data_AF-A0A4W3GC41-F1
#
_entry.id   AF-A0A4W3GC41-F1
#
_cell.length_a   1.000
_cell.length_b   1.000
_cell.length_c   1.000
_cell.angle_alpha   90.00
_cell.angle_beta   90.00
_cell.angle_gamma   90.00
#
_symmetry.space_group_name_H-M   'P 1'
#
loop_
_entity.id
_entity.type
_entity.pdbx_description
1 polymer ?
#
loop_
_entity_poly.entity_id
_entity_poly.type
_entity_poly.pdbx_seq_one_letter_code
_entity_poly.pdbx_strand_id
1 'polypeptide(L)'
;MEYFHKFFEDQEVAAAVYSHVEENELLFTMCFNPSYCWILALSLGPFFTRKHSNKQRVPKTITQLFSYYIYNILSHHSVKMESTRNVMLKIGEMAFTGVSQRNIVFNEEDLIKYNLQPSQFLSGFLMELVERESSEHSVVYTFPHLTIQEFVAALFQFLPENAGNLRKLLNEAHGEKDGRFEIFLRFVAGLSSPRAAQPLEEFLGLFVHQTTCAVIDWLKGRVKAQIQNNNSDFGKRNLLNTLHYLFESQNHALAQQTLGSVQTLSLGGGSSKMTLTPMDCAVVAQAIALCDSIKQLKLSHCNVLDEGLQRLVPALHKCQELQ
;
A
#
# COMPACT_ATOMS: atom_id res chain seq x y z
N MET A 1 13.46 13.53 -12.17
CA MET A 1 13.10 14.60 -13.13
C MET A 1 13.13 14.10 -14.58
N GLU A 2 14.29 13.70 -15.12
CA GLU A 2 14.45 13.36 -16.56
C GLU A 2 13.47 12.28 -17.08
N TYR A 3 13.17 11.26 -16.27
CA TYR A 3 12.19 10.23 -16.65
C TYR A 3 10.81 10.80 -16.96
N PHE A 4 10.26 11.68 -16.11
CA PHE A 4 8.92 12.23 -16.29
C PHE A 4 8.83 13.13 -17.52
N HIS A 5 9.89 13.91 -17.82
CA HIS A 5 9.97 14.72 -19.03
C HIS A 5 10.01 13.88 -20.32
N LYS A 6 10.60 12.67 -20.25
CA LYS A 6 10.59 11.70 -21.35
C LYS A 6 9.26 10.95 -21.47
N PHE A 7 8.58 10.73 -20.35
CA PHE A 7 7.32 9.96 -20.31
C PHE A 7 6.12 10.78 -20.81
N PHE A 8 5.99 12.03 -20.36
CA PHE A 8 4.86 12.88 -20.74
C PHE A 8 5.20 13.75 -21.95
N GLU A 9 4.31 13.75 -22.95
CA GLU A 9 4.40 14.68 -24.08
C GLU A 9 4.20 16.14 -23.62
N ASP A 10 3.22 16.37 -22.72
CA ASP A 10 2.95 17.67 -22.12
C ASP A 10 3.95 17.97 -21.00
N GLN A 11 4.84 18.94 -21.25
CA GLN A 11 5.90 19.32 -20.32
C GLN A 11 5.39 20.05 -19.07
N GLU A 12 4.19 20.66 -19.12
CA GLU A 12 3.56 21.23 -17.92
C GLU A 12 3.08 20.11 -16.99
N VAL A 13 2.51 19.03 -17.55
CA VAL A 13 2.14 17.84 -16.79
C VAL A 13 3.37 17.17 -16.20
N ALA A 14 4.46 17.04 -16.98
CA ALA A 14 5.72 16.48 -16.50
C ALA A 14 6.26 17.24 -15.29
N ALA A 15 6.34 18.57 -15.39
CA ALA A 15 6.82 19.43 -14.32
C ALA A 15 5.91 19.37 -13.08
N ALA A 16 4.59 19.36 -13.26
CA ALA A 16 3.64 19.30 -12.16
C ALA A 16 3.65 17.95 -11.42
N VAL A 17 3.73 16.83 -12.16
CA VAL A 17 3.91 15.49 -11.57
C VAL A 17 5.24 15.42 -10.82
N TYR A 18 6.33 15.90 -11.43
CA TYR A 18 7.63 15.92 -10.77
C TYR A 18 7.61 16.75 -9.49
N SER A 19 7.06 17.96 -9.52
CA SER A 19 6.93 18.82 -8.32
C SER A 19 6.15 18.10 -7.22
N HIS A 20 5.04 17.44 -7.57
CA HIS A 20 4.25 16.69 -6.59
C HIS A 20 5.03 15.50 -6.00
N VAL A 21 5.76 14.77 -6.83
CA VAL A 21 6.61 13.65 -6.39
C VAL A 21 7.77 14.16 -5.53
N GLU A 22 8.40 15.27 -5.88
CA GLU A 22 9.50 15.89 -5.13
C GLU A 22 9.04 16.42 -3.76
N GLU A 23 7.85 17.02 -3.70
CA GLU A 23 7.22 17.46 -2.44
C GLU A 23 6.80 16.27 -1.55
N ASN A 24 6.50 15.12 -2.17
CA ASN A 24 6.12 13.88 -1.51
C ASN A 24 7.27 12.88 -1.53
N GLU A 25 8.16 13.02 -0.55
CA GLU A 25 9.39 12.25 -0.43
C GLU A 25 9.22 10.72 -0.51
N LEU A 26 8.05 10.17 -0.15
CA LEU A 26 7.74 8.75 -0.33
C LEU A 26 7.71 8.38 -1.83
N LEU A 27 7.01 9.18 -2.61
CA LEU A 27 6.96 9.01 -4.06
C LEU A 27 8.35 9.26 -4.65
N PHE A 28 9.09 10.25 -4.11
CA PHE A 28 10.45 10.54 -4.55
C PHE A 28 11.44 9.40 -4.28
N THR A 29 11.40 8.77 -3.10
CA THR A 29 12.27 7.63 -2.78
C THR A 29 11.91 6.40 -3.61
N MET A 30 10.62 6.19 -3.91
CA MET A 30 10.21 5.15 -4.86
C MET A 30 10.86 5.36 -6.24
N CYS A 31 11.04 6.61 -6.68
CA CYS A 31 11.69 6.92 -7.97
C CYS A 31 13.15 6.48 -8.09
N PHE A 32 13.84 6.09 -7.01
CA PHE A 32 15.18 5.48 -7.13
C PHE A 32 15.14 4.11 -7.81
N ASN A 33 13.97 3.44 -7.82
CA ASN A 33 13.73 2.27 -8.62
C ASN A 33 12.90 2.68 -9.88
N PRO A 34 13.45 2.51 -11.11
CA PRO A 34 12.80 2.95 -12.34
C PRO A 34 11.39 2.40 -12.57
N SER A 35 11.08 1.20 -12.06
CA SER A 35 9.73 0.61 -12.19
C SER A 35 8.67 1.44 -11.47
N TYR A 36 9.02 2.10 -10.36
CA TYR A 36 8.08 3.00 -9.68
C TYR A 36 7.93 4.35 -10.38
N CYS A 37 8.95 4.85 -11.09
CA CYS A 37 8.78 6.05 -11.91
C CYS A 37 7.66 5.87 -12.93
N TRP A 38 7.58 4.69 -13.53
CA TRP A 38 6.50 4.32 -14.45
C TRP A 38 5.14 4.28 -13.75
N ILE A 39 5.04 3.59 -12.61
CA ILE A 39 3.80 3.53 -11.80
C ILE A 39 3.33 4.94 -11.42
N LEU A 40 4.23 5.78 -10.93
CA LEU A 40 3.94 7.16 -10.52
C LEU A 40 3.46 8.01 -11.70
N ALA A 41 4.14 7.90 -12.84
CA ALA A 41 3.76 8.65 -14.02
C ALA A 41 2.35 8.25 -14.50
N LEU A 42 2.08 6.95 -14.58
CA LEU A 42 0.78 6.44 -14.99
C LEU A 42 -0.32 6.86 -14.00
N SER A 43 -0.09 6.68 -12.70
CA SER A 43 -1.09 6.97 -11.66
C SER A 43 -1.34 8.47 -11.43
N LEU A 44 -0.32 9.32 -11.51
CA LEU A 44 -0.44 10.75 -11.16
C LEU A 44 -0.74 11.63 -12.37
N GLY A 45 -0.23 11.28 -13.56
CA GLY A 45 -0.34 12.08 -14.77
C GLY A 45 -1.74 12.65 -15.03
N PRO A 46 -2.81 11.82 -14.98
CA PRO A 46 -4.17 12.29 -15.22
C PRO A 46 -4.62 13.48 -14.34
N PHE A 47 -4.15 13.58 -13.09
CA PHE A 47 -4.54 14.64 -12.15
C PHE A 47 -3.94 16.00 -12.45
N PHE A 48 -2.85 16.04 -13.20
CA PHE A 48 -2.13 17.27 -13.54
C PHE A 48 -2.44 17.77 -14.95
N THR A 49 -3.28 17.05 -15.70
CA THR A 49 -3.77 17.52 -17.00
C THR A 49 -4.73 18.70 -16.85
N ARG A 50 -4.65 19.70 -17.75
CA ARG A 50 -5.47 20.93 -17.71
C ARG A 50 -6.98 20.67 -17.65
N LYS A 51 -7.46 19.51 -18.14
CA LYS A 51 -8.88 19.10 -18.11
C LYS A 51 -9.37 18.55 -16.76
N HIS A 52 -8.45 18.12 -15.88
CA HIS A 52 -8.77 17.39 -14.65
C HIS A 52 -8.03 17.89 -13.40
N SER A 53 -7.54 19.13 -13.40
CA SER A 53 -6.79 19.69 -12.27
C SER A 53 -7.64 19.83 -10.99
N ASN A 54 -7.71 18.75 -10.21
CA ASN A 54 -8.28 18.76 -8.88
C ASN A 54 -7.24 18.24 -7.89
N LYS A 55 -6.43 19.17 -7.35
CA LYS A 55 -5.40 18.89 -6.35
C LYS A 55 -5.94 18.14 -5.12
N GLN A 56 -7.23 18.25 -4.81
CA GLN A 56 -7.84 17.53 -3.67
C GLN A 56 -8.03 16.03 -3.92
N ARG A 57 -7.99 15.58 -5.19
CA ARG A 57 -8.14 14.17 -5.58
C ARG A 57 -6.82 13.44 -5.79
N VAL A 58 -5.69 14.13 -5.72
CA VAL A 58 -4.37 13.51 -5.89
C VAL A 58 -4.16 12.47 -4.79
N PRO A 59 -3.69 11.24 -5.13
CA PRO A 59 -3.42 10.19 -4.16
C PRO A 59 -2.52 10.65 -3.01
N LYS A 60 -2.96 10.43 -1.77
CA LYS A 60 -2.21 10.78 -0.55
C LYS A 60 -1.55 9.57 0.12
N THR A 61 -1.98 8.37 -0.25
CA THR A 61 -1.51 7.12 0.34
C THR A 61 -1.04 6.16 -0.74
N ILE A 62 -0.23 5.17 -0.38
CA ILE A 62 0.24 4.20 -1.38
C ILE A 62 -0.94 3.40 -1.94
N THR A 63 -1.94 3.10 -1.12
CA THR A 63 -3.11 2.36 -1.59
C THR A 63 -3.89 3.16 -2.63
N GLN A 64 -4.09 4.47 -2.42
CA GLN A 64 -4.75 5.32 -3.42
C GLN A 64 -3.94 5.37 -4.73
N LEU A 65 -2.61 5.49 -4.64
CA LEU A 65 -1.74 5.52 -5.82
C LEU A 65 -1.87 4.23 -6.65
N PHE A 66 -1.85 3.08 -5.99
CA PHE A 66 -1.98 1.78 -6.65
C PHE A 66 -3.42 1.50 -7.10
N SER A 67 -4.44 2.02 -6.43
CA SER A 67 -5.82 2.00 -6.94
C SER A 67 -5.92 2.73 -8.28
N TYR A 68 -5.28 3.89 -8.43
CA TYR A 68 -5.25 4.60 -9.72
C TYR A 68 -4.38 3.91 -10.76
N TYR A 69 -3.29 3.24 -10.34
CA TYR A 69 -2.49 2.40 -11.24
C TYR A 69 -3.36 1.28 -11.86
N ILE A 70 -4.06 0.52 -11.02
CA ILE A 70 -4.94 -0.56 -11.46
C ILE A 70 -6.14 0.00 -12.25
N TYR A 71 -6.73 1.13 -11.82
CA TYR A 71 -7.77 1.84 -12.57
C TYR A 71 -7.34 2.11 -14.01
N ASN A 72 -6.12 2.61 -14.22
CA ASN A 72 -5.62 2.91 -15.56
C ASN A 72 -5.50 1.63 -16.40
N ILE A 73 -4.94 0.55 -15.84
CA ILE A 73 -4.89 -0.76 -16.52
C ILE A 73 -6.30 -1.21 -16.91
N LEU A 74 -7.25 -1.18 -15.96
CA LEU A 74 -8.63 -1.56 -16.20
C LEU A 74 -9.25 -0.69 -17.30
N SER A 75 -9.13 0.63 -17.23
CA SER A 75 -9.70 1.55 -18.22
C SER A 75 -9.21 1.33 -19.65
N HIS A 76 -7.95 0.90 -19.83
CA HIS A 76 -7.36 0.65 -21.14
C HIS A 76 -7.57 -0.78 -21.64
N HIS A 77 -7.64 -1.78 -20.74
CA HIS A 77 -7.65 -3.19 -21.10
C HIS A 77 -9.00 -3.90 -20.88
N SER A 78 -9.93 -3.33 -20.10
CA SER A 78 -11.24 -3.95 -19.79
C SER A 78 -12.30 -3.76 -20.87
N VAL A 79 -12.07 -2.88 -21.86
CA VAL A 79 -13.06 -2.49 -22.90
C VAL A 79 -13.55 -3.68 -23.73
N LYS A 80 -12.87 -4.83 -23.69
CA LYS A 80 -13.18 -6.03 -24.50
C LYS A 80 -13.62 -7.26 -23.70
N MET A 81 -13.86 -7.15 -22.39
CA MET A 81 -14.14 -8.32 -21.54
C MET A 81 -15.44 -8.22 -20.77
N GLU A 82 -16.29 -9.25 -20.91
CA GLU A 82 -17.59 -9.34 -20.24
C GLU A 82 -17.48 -9.69 -18.73
N SER A 83 -16.32 -10.15 -18.22
CA SER A 83 -16.17 -10.48 -16.79
C SER A 83 -14.85 -10.02 -16.14
N THR A 84 -14.55 -8.72 -16.21
CA THR A 84 -13.39 -8.09 -15.54
C THR A 84 -13.23 -8.52 -14.08
N ARG A 85 -14.32 -8.51 -13.29
CA ARG A 85 -14.31 -8.93 -11.87
C ARG A 85 -13.86 -10.39 -11.69
N ASN A 86 -14.31 -11.31 -12.55
CA ASN A 86 -13.97 -12.73 -12.45
C ASN A 86 -12.49 -12.98 -12.77
N VAL A 87 -11.93 -12.33 -13.79
CA VAL A 87 -10.49 -12.46 -14.05
C VAL A 87 -9.66 -11.79 -12.95
N MET A 88 -10.15 -10.68 -12.38
CA MET A 88 -9.53 -10.05 -11.21
C MET A 88 -9.55 -10.94 -9.97
N LEU A 89 -10.63 -11.72 -9.76
CA LEU A 89 -10.70 -12.72 -8.70
C LEU A 89 -9.62 -13.80 -8.88
N LYS A 90 -9.50 -14.36 -10.08
CA LYS A 90 -8.54 -15.43 -10.39
C LYS A 90 -7.07 -14.98 -10.26
N ILE A 91 -6.72 -13.85 -10.88
CA ILE A 91 -5.35 -13.31 -10.80
C ILE A 91 -5.03 -12.82 -9.37
N GLY A 92 -6.03 -12.32 -8.65
CA GLY A 92 -5.94 -11.94 -7.25
C GLY A 92 -5.64 -13.11 -6.33
N GLU A 93 -6.31 -14.24 -6.54
CA GLU A 93 -6.07 -15.49 -5.81
C GLU A 93 -4.65 -16.04 -6.09
N MET A 94 -4.22 -16.03 -7.35
CA MET A 94 -2.87 -16.40 -7.74
C MET A 94 -1.82 -15.49 -7.08
N ALA A 95 -2.04 -14.17 -7.11
CA ALA A 95 -1.15 -13.20 -6.48
C ALA A 95 -1.05 -13.40 -4.97
N PHE A 96 -2.18 -13.62 -4.29
CA PHE A 96 -2.21 -13.89 -2.85
C PHE A 96 -1.47 -15.18 -2.49
N THR A 97 -1.64 -16.23 -3.29
CA THR A 97 -0.87 -17.47 -3.13
C THR A 97 0.62 -17.22 -3.32
N GLY A 98 0.99 -16.44 -4.35
CA GLY A 98 2.37 -16.05 -4.61
C GLY A 98 3.00 -15.30 -3.44
N VAL A 99 2.33 -14.29 -2.88
CA VAL A 99 2.81 -13.56 -1.68
C VAL A 99 2.95 -14.53 -0.50
N SER A 100 1.96 -15.41 -0.30
CA SER A 100 1.95 -16.41 0.78
C SER A 100 3.00 -17.51 0.62
N GLN A 101 3.59 -17.67 -0.56
CA GLN A 101 4.63 -18.66 -0.83
C GLN A 101 5.98 -18.02 -1.20
N ARG A 102 6.05 -16.68 -1.19
CA ARG A 102 7.19 -15.89 -1.70
C ARG A 102 7.54 -16.22 -3.16
N ASN A 103 6.53 -16.60 -3.94
CA ASN A 103 6.67 -16.82 -5.35
C ASN A 103 6.34 -15.54 -6.15
N ILE A 104 7.22 -15.17 -7.07
CA ILE A 104 7.10 -14.01 -7.96
C ILE A 104 7.11 -14.40 -9.44
N VAL A 105 7.37 -15.68 -9.75
CA VAL A 105 7.44 -16.24 -11.10
C VAL A 105 6.38 -17.32 -11.23
N PHE A 106 5.49 -17.16 -12.20
CA PHE A 106 4.39 -18.09 -12.46
C PHE A 106 4.61 -18.77 -13.81
N ASN A 107 4.39 -20.06 -13.91
CA ASN A 107 4.49 -20.78 -15.19
C ASN A 107 3.10 -20.98 -15.83
N GLU A 108 3.04 -21.65 -16.98
CA GLU A 108 1.76 -21.96 -17.64
C GLU A 108 0.86 -22.87 -16.78
N GLU A 109 1.45 -23.77 -15.99
CA GLU A 109 0.70 -24.66 -15.09
C GLU A 109 -0.02 -23.87 -13.99
N ASP A 110 0.61 -22.82 -13.46
CA ASP A 110 -0.01 -21.88 -12.52
C ASP A 110 -1.20 -21.17 -13.17
N LEU A 111 -1.06 -20.66 -14.40
CA LEU A 111 -2.16 -20.02 -15.11
C LEU A 111 -3.35 -20.99 -15.29
N ILE A 112 -3.06 -22.23 -15.71
CA ILE A 112 -4.07 -23.29 -15.86
C ILE A 112 -4.75 -23.58 -14.51
N LYS A 113 -3.97 -23.72 -13.43
CA LYS A 113 -4.48 -23.97 -12.07
C LYS A 113 -5.47 -22.91 -11.60
N TYR A 114 -5.23 -21.63 -11.90
CA TYR A 114 -6.14 -20.53 -11.55
C TYR A 114 -7.18 -20.22 -12.64
N ASN A 115 -7.30 -21.07 -13.66
CA ASN A 115 -8.22 -20.89 -14.80
C ASN A 115 -8.03 -19.54 -15.51
N LEU A 116 -6.77 -19.10 -15.63
CA LEU A 116 -6.32 -17.93 -16.36
C LEU A 116 -5.85 -18.37 -17.75
N GLN A 117 -6.06 -17.52 -18.74
CA GLN A 117 -5.58 -17.72 -20.10
C GLN A 117 -4.86 -16.45 -20.55
N PRO A 118 -3.73 -16.56 -21.27
CA PRO A 118 -3.08 -15.41 -21.89
C PRO A 118 -4.08 -14.60 -22.71
N SER A 119 -4.15 -13.30 -22.43
CA SER A 119 -5.11 -12.40 -23.05
C SER A 119 -4.60 -10.96 -22.98
N GLN A 120 -5.15 -10.08 -23.83
CA GLN A 120 -4.81 -8.65 -23.83
C GLN A 120 -5.09 -7.99 -22.45
N PHE A 121 -6.02 -8.53 -21.68
CA PHE A 121 -6.29 -8.08 -20.32
C PHE A 121 -5.22 -8.55 -19.34
N LEU A 122 -4.90 -9.85 -19.38
CA LEU A 122 -3.90 -10.42 -18.49
C LEU A 122 -2.51 -9.80 -18.70
N SER A 123 -2.16 -9.45 -19.94
CA SER A 123 -0.91 -8.73 -20.28
C SER A 123 -0.84 -7.31 -19.72
N GLY A 124 -1.96 -6.74 -19.27
CA GLY A 124 -1.97 -5.48 -18.52
C GLY A 124 -1.44 -5.63 -17.08
N PHE A 125 -1.43 -6.85 -16.54
CA PHE A 125 -1.02 -7.15 -15.16
C PHE A 125 0.26 -7.99 -15.08
N LEU A 126 0.51 -8.84 -16.08
CA LEU A 126 1.65 -9.76 -16.11
C LEU A 126 2.54 -9.49 -17.33
N MET A 127 3.85 -9.54 -17.10
CA MET A 127 4.88 -9.59 -18.14
C MET A 127 5.19 -11.03 -18.48
N GLU A 128 5.24 -11.32 -19.78
CA GLU A 128 5.68 -12.61 -20.33
C GLU A 128 7.19 -12.57 -20.56
N LEU A 129 7.92 -13.56 -20.05
CA LEU A 129 9.37 -13.67 -20.15
C LEU A 129 9.74 -15.05 -20.71
N VAL A 130 10.67 -15.06 -21.67
CA VAL A 130 11.23 -16.31 -22.22
C VAL A 130 12.38 -16.76 -21.33
N GLU A 131 12.23 -17.94 -20.74
CA GLU A 131 13.27 -18.60 -19.96
C GLU A 131 14.29 -19.23 -20.93
N ARG A 132 15.56 -18.79 -20.83
CA ARG A 132 16.62 -19.17 -21.78
C ARG A 132 17.48 -20.35 -21.31
N GLU A 133 17.24 -20.86 -20.11
CA GLU A 133 18.11 -21.86 -19.46
C GLU A 133 17.66 -23.32 -19.70
N SER A 134 16.45 -23.53 -20.20
CA SER A 134 15.89 -24.83 -20.56
C SER A 134 16.12 -25.16 -22.04
N SER A 135 16.33 -26.44 -22.36
CA SER A 135 16.42 -26.93 -23.74
C SER A 135 15.09 -26.80 -24.52
N GLU A 136 14.00 -26.54 -23.80
CA GLU A 136 12.68 -26.17 -24.30
C GLU A 136 12.45 -24.70 -23.92
N HIS A 137 12.07 -23.84 -24.85
CA HIS A 137 11.77 -22.44 -24.54
C HIS A 137 10.53 -22.36 -23.64
N SER A 138 10.70 -22.40 -22.32
CA SER A 138 9.60 -22.23 -21.35
C SER A 138 9.27 -20.75 -21.19
N VAL A 139 7.98 -20.44 -21.16
CA VAL A 139 7.47 -19.09 -20.91
C VAL A 139 7.07 -18.98 -19.45
N VAL A 140 7.50 -17.90 -18.79
CA VAL A 140 7.11 -17.56 -17.42
C VAL A 140 6.48 -16.17 -17.35
N TYR A 141 5.66 -15.97 -16.33
CA TYR A 141 4.86 -14.78 -16.13
C TYR A 141 5.22 -14.13 -14.79
N THR A 142 5.39 -12.82 -14.77
CA THR A 142 5.71 -12.05 -13.56
C THR A 142 4.85 -10.80 -13.47
N PHE A 143 4.49 -10.35 -12.27
CA PHE A 143 4.00 -8.97 -12.13
C PHE A 143 5.16 -7.99 -12.39
N PRO A 144 4.92 -6.81 -12.99
CA PRO A 144 5.96 -5.81 -13.23
C PRO A 144 6.74 -5.40 -11.98
N HIS A 145 6.10 -5.52 -10.81
CA HIS A 145 6.71 -5.29 -9.51
C HIS A 145 6.00 -6.10 -8.41
N LEU A 146 6.74 -6.55 -7.39
CA LEU A 146 6.15 -7.29 -6.25
C LEU A 146 5.03 -6.51 -5.56
N THR A 147 5.19 -5.20 -5.40
CA THR A 147 4.15 -4.33 -4.82
C THR A 147 2.83 -4.36 -5.60
N ILE A 148 2.87 -4.55 -6.93
CA ILE A 148 1.65 -4.72 -7.74
C ILE A 148 1.01 -6.07 -7.42
N GLN A 149 1.80 -7.14 -7.31
CA GLN A 149 1.32 -8.45 -6.87
C GLN A 149 0.67 -8.37 -5.48
N GLU A 150 1.30 -7.69 -4.53
CA GLU A 150 0.75 -7.49 -3.17
C GLU A 150 -0.53 -6.66 -3.18
N PHE A 151 -0.64 -5.65 -4.03
CA PHE A 151 -1.87 -4.86 -4.19
C PHE A 151 -3.00 -5.71 -4.77
N VAL A 152 -2.72 -6.48 -5.83
CA VAL A 152 -3.70 -7.39 -6.46
C VAL A 152 -4.15 -8.47 -5.48
N ALA A 153 -3.24 -9.01 -4.67
CA ALA A 153 -3.56 -9.92 -3.58
C ALA A 153 -4.45 -9.28 -2.49
N ALA A 154 -4.20 -8.02 -2.13
CA ALA A 154 -5.02 -7.29 -1.15
C ALA A 154 -6.42 -7.00 -1.71
N LEU A 155 -6.51 -6.58 -2.98
CA LEU A 155 -7.76 -6.34 -3.69
C LEU A 155 -8.63 -7.59 -3.75
N PHE A 156 -8.04 -8.77 -3.95
CA PHE A 156 -8.74 -10.05 -3.91
C PHE A 156 -9.57 -10.25 -2.63
N GLN A 157 -9.14 -9.72 -1.48
CA GLN A 157 -9.88 -9.89 -0.22
C GLN A 157 -11.26 -9.18 -0.22
N PHE A 158 -11.47 -8.23 -1.12
CA PHE A 158 -12.69 -7.41 -1.21
C PHE A 158 -13.67 -7.85 -2.30
N LEU A 159 -13.31 -8.82 -3.13
CA LEU A 159 -14.10 -9.25 -4.30
C LEU A 159 -15.02 -10.47 -4.06
N PRO A 160 -14.67 -11.49 -3.26
CA PRO A 160 -15.57 -12.62 -2.99
C PRO A 160 -16.77 -12.20 -2.12
N GLU A 161 -17.96 -12.71 -2.43
CA GLU A 161 -19.17 -12.50 -1.61
C GLU A 161 -19.10 -13.23 -0.26
N ASN A 162 -18.46 -14.40 -0.25
CA ASN A 162 -18.19 -15.20 0.95
C ASN A 162 -16.69 -15.20 1.23
N ALA A 163 -16.16 -14.05 1.67
CA ALA A 163 -14.85 -14.06 2.30
C ALA A 163 -14.94 -15.02 3.51
N GLY A 164 -14.05 -16.00 3.60
CA GLY A 164 -13.98 -16.92 4.73
C GLY A 164 -13.70 -16.18 6.05
N ASN A 165 -13.01 -16.80 7.00
CA ASN A 165 -12.63 -16.07 8.21
C ASN A 165 -11.49 -15.06 7.93
N LEU A 166 -11.83 -13.91 7.31
CA LEU A 166 -10.88 -12.85 6.95
C LEU A 166 -10.10 -12.37 8.17
N ARG A 167 -10.75 -12.24 9.32
CA ARG A 167 -10.06 -11.87 10.57
C ARG A 167 -8.97 -12.86 10.94
N LYS A 168 -9.18 -14.17 10.76
CA LYS A 168 -8.14 -15.20 10.96
C LYS A 168 -6.99 -15.00 9.97
N LEU A 169 -7.28 -14.84 8.68
CA LEU A 169 -6.26 -14.60 7.64
C LEU A 169 -5.41 -13.36 7.97
N LEU A 170 -6.02 -12.23 8.32
CA LEU A 170 -5.29 -11.00 8.66
C LEU A 170 -4.47 -11.16 9.95
N ASN A 171 -4.92 -11.99 10.89
CA ASN A 171 -4.16 -12.28 12.09
C ASN A 171 -2.94 -13.16 11.82
N GLU A 172 -3.07 -14.16 10.95
CA GLU A 172 -1.97 -15.02 10.51
C GLU A 172 -0.95 -14.20 9.71
N ALA A 173 -1.42 -13.43 8.72
CA ALA A 173 -0.57 -12.56 7.91
C ALA A 173 0.22 -11.55 8.76
N HIS A 174 -0.40 -10.93 9.77
CA HIS A 174 0.29 -10.01 10.69
C HIS A 174 1.25 -10.70 11.66
N GLY A 175 1.05 -12.01 11.91
CA GLY A 175 1.93 -12.81 12.77
C GLY A 175 3.23 -13.24 12.11
N GLU A 176 3.31 -13.16 10.78
CA GLU A 176 4.50 -13.52 10.01
C GLU A 176 5.65 -12.56 10.27
N LYS A 177 6.79 -13.12 10.69
CA LYS A 177 7.94 -12.33 11.18
C LYS A 177 8.89 -11.88 10.06
N ASP A 178 8.71 -12.45 8.88
CA ASP A 178 9.61 -12.29 7.74
C ASP A 178 9.22 -11.09 6.84
N GLY A 179 8.19 -10.33 7.24
CA GLY A 179 7.77 -9.09 6.61
C GLY A 179 6.95 -9.26 5.32
N ARG A 180 6.70 -10.50 4.87
CA ARG A 180 6.09 -10.75 3.54
C ARG A 180 4.69 -10.16 3.33
N PHE A 181 3.99 -9.85 4.42
CA PHE A 181 2.63 -9.30 4.39
C PHE A 181 2.55 -7.84 4.82
N GLU A 182 3.68 -7.15 5.07
CA GLU A 182 3.64 -5.77 5.56
C GLU A 182 2.97 -4.81 4.58
N ILE A 183 3.35 -4.87 3.30
CA ILE A 183 2.77 -4.02 2.25
C ILE A 183 1.37 -4.52 1.85
N PHE A 184 1.18 -5.84 1.75
CA PHE A 184 -0.16 -6.43 1.59
C PHE A 184 -1.16 -5.91 2.64
N LEU A 185 -0.82 -5.93 3.94
CA LEU A 185 -1.70 -5.46 5.00
C LEU A 185 -1.93 -3.94 4.97
N ARG A 186 -0.95 -3.15 4.52
CA ARG A 186 -1.14 -1.71 4.23
C ARG A 186 -2.21 -1.52 3.17
N PHE A 187 -2.15 -2.28 2.08
CA PHE A 187 -3.16 -2.22 1.03
C PHE A 187 -4.54 -2.71 1.49
N VAL A 188 -4.61 -3.80 2.26
CA VAL A 188 -5.89 -4.25 2.83
C VAL A 188 -6.51 -3.15 3.71
N ALA A 189 -5.72 -2.53 4.59
CA ALA A 189 -6.20 -1.44 5.42
C ALA A 189 -6.63 -0.22 4.58
N GLY A 190 -5.85 0.14 3.55
CA GLY A 190 -6.18 1.28 2.69
C GLY A 190 -7.40 1.08 1.80
N LEU A 191 -7.64 -0.14 1.31
CA LEU A 191 -8.80 -0.48 0.48
C LEU A 191 -10.11 -0.42 1.27
N SER A 192 -10.06 -0.39 2.61
CA SER A 192 -11.22 -0.06 3.44
C SER A 192 -11.64 1.41 3.35
N SER A 193 -10.78 2.28 2.78
CA SER A 193 -11.09 3.69 2.53
C SER A 193 -11.92 3.85 1.26
N PRO A 194 -13.07 4.56 1.30
CA PRO A 194 -13.87 4.83 0.11
C PRO A 194 -13.07 5.52 -1.01
N ARG A 195 -12.10 6.39 -0.67
CA ARG A 195 -11.27 7.08 -1.67
C ARG A 195 -10.34 6.14 -2.44
N ALA A 196 -9.89 5.05 -1.82
CA ALA A 196 -9.04 4.06 -2.47
C ALA A 196 -9.88 3.01 -3.22
N ALA A 197 -11.05 2.65 -2.70
CA ALA A 197 -11.93 1.66 -3.32
C ALA A 197 -12.68 2.20 -4.56
N GLN A 198 -13.20 3.43 -4.48
CA GLN A 198 -14.13 4.00 -5.48
C GLN A 198 -13.65 3.90 -6.93
N PRO A 199 -12.38 4.19 -7.28
CA PRO A 199 -11.93 4.04 -8.67
C PRO A 199 -12.06 2.59 -9.17
N LEU A 200 -11.80 1.62 -8.31
CA LEU A 200 -11.82 0.20 -8.67
C LEU A 200 -13.24 -0.36 -8.76
N GLU A 201 -14.15 0.12 -7.92
CA GLU A 201 -15.56 -0.28 -7.92
C GLU A 201 -16.27 0.02 -9.25
N GLU A 202 -15.79 1.01 -10.02
CA GLU A 202 -16.29 1.33 -11.37
C GLU A 202 -16.20 0.13 -12.32
N PHE A 203 -15.12 -0.65 -12.22
CA PHE A 203 -14.86 -1.80 -13.10
C PHE A 203 -15.15 -3.15 -12.45
N LEU A 204 -14.95 -3.23 -11.14
CA LEU A 204 -15.03 -4.48 -10.41
C LEU A 204 -16.39 -4.66 -9.76
N GLY A 205 -17.21 -3.61 -9.63
CA GLY A 205 -18.41 -3.61 -8.81
C GLY A 205 -18.09 -3.31 -7.34
N LEU A 206 -19.13 -2.99 -6.56
CA LEU A 206 -18.99 -2.58 -5.16
C LEU A 206 -18.21 -3.61 -4.34
N PHE A 207 -17.38 -3.11 -3.43
CA PHE A 207 -16.71 -3.96 -2.45
C PHE A 207 -17.72 -4.41 -1.39
N VAL A 208 -17.51 -5.63 -0.89
CA VAL A 208 -18.41 -6.21 0.12
C VAL A 208 -18.30 -5.42 1.42
N HIS A 209 -19.41 -4.81 1.85
CA HIS A 209 -19.43 -3.95 3.04
C HIS A 209 -18.96 -4.69 4.32
N GLN A 210 -19.33 -5.96 4.45
CA GLN A 210 -18.92 -6.83 5.56
C GLN A 210 -17.39 -6.99 5.62
N THR A 211 -16.72 -7.09 4.47
CA THR A 211 -15.25 -7.13 4.39
C THR A 211 -14.65 -5.84 4.94
N THR A 212 -15.14 -4.68 4.48
CA THR A 212 -14.68 -3.37 4.96
C THR A 212 -14.84 -3.23 6.48
N CYS A 213 -16.00 -3.61 7.01
CA CYS A 213 -16.24 -3.62 8.47
C CYS A 213 -15.28 -4.56 9.20
N ALA A 214 -15.07 -5.78 8.69
CA ALA A 214 -14.14 -6.74 9.30
C ALA A 214 -12.69 -6.24 9.34
N VAL A 215 -12.24 -5.56 8.27
CA VAL A 215 -10.91 -4.92 8.22
C VAL A 215 -10.80 -3.78 9.24
N ILE A 216 -11.81 -2.90 9.30
CA ILE A 216 -11.84 -1.79 10.27
C ILE A 216 -11.82 -2.31 11.71
N ASP A 217 -12.62 -3.32 12.03
CA ASP A 217 -12.67 -3.92 13.36
C ASP A 217 -11.37 -4.66 13.70
N TRP A 218 -10.73 -5.31 12.72
CA TRP A 218 -9.43 -5.94 12.90
C TRP A 218 -8.37 -4.88 13.21
N LEU A 219 -8.31 -3.83 12.40
CA LEU A 219 -7.37 -2.72 12.55
C LEU A 219 -7.52 -2.05 13.91
N LYS A 220 -8.75 -1.77 14.33
CA LYS A 220 -9.07 -1.24 15.67
C LYS A 220 -8.48 -2.09 16.79
N GLY A 221 -8.67 -3.40 16.72
CA GLY A 221 -8.12 -4.34 17.70
C GLY A 221 -6.60 -4.35 17.71
N ARG A 222 -5.98 -4.30 16.52
CA ARG A 222 -4.51 -4.31 16.37
C ARG A 222 -3.87 -3.04 16.91
N VAL A 223 -4.39 -1.86 16.57
CA VAL A 223 -3.87 -0.59 17.08
C VAL A 223 -3.87 -0.60 18.61
N LYS A 224 -5.00 -0.96 19.23
CA LYS A 224 -5.12 -1.04 20.70
C LYS A 224 -4.15 -2.04 21.32
N ALA A 225 -3.99 -3.22 20.72
CA ALA A 225 -3.08 -4.24 21.22
C ALA A 225 -1.60 -3.82 21.14
N GLN A 226 -1.17 -3.21 20.03
CA GLN A 226 0.24 -2.82 19.85
C GLN A 226 0.63 -1.61 20.70
N ILE A 227 -0.30 -0.70 20.98
CA ILE A 227 -0.06 0.39 21.92
C ILE A 227 0.24 -0.14 23.33
N GLN A 228 -0.42 -1.23 23.73
CA GLN A 228 -0.21 -1.86 25.04
C GLN A 228 1.02 -2.78 25.09
N ASN A 229 1.49 -3.28 23.94
CA ASN A 229 2.53 -4.31 23.86
C ASN A 229 3.70 -3.93 22.91
N ASN A 230 4.31 -2.76 23.13
CA ASN A 230 5.43 -2.23 22.33
C ASN A 230 6.80 -2.29 23.04
N ASN A 231 6.93 -3.12 24.09
CA ASN A 231 8.17 -3.18 24.88
C ASN A 231 9.30 -3.94 24.18
N SER A 232 8.97 -4.91 23.31
CA SER A 232 9.96 -5.67 22.53
C SER A 232 10.24 -5.03 21.17
N ASP A 233 11.40 -5.31 20.58
CA ASP A 233 11.76 -4.80 19.25
C ASP A 233 10.76 -5.25 18.17
N PHE A 234 10.26 -6.49 18.27
CA PHE A 234 9.19 -6.99 17.41
C PHE A 234 7.87 -6.22 17.63
N GLY A 235 7.53 -5.89 18.89
CA GLY A 235 6.37 -5.07 19.22
C GLY A 235 6.45 -3.65 18.65
N LYS A 236 7.65 -3.05 18.63
CA LYS A 236 7.87 -1.70 18.06
C LYS A 236 7.69 -1.69 16.54
N ARG A 237 8.24 -2.69 15.84
CA ARG A 237 8.00 -2.88 14.40
C ARG A 237 6.51 -3.07 14.11
N ASN A 238 5.82 -3.89 14.89
CA ASN A 238 4.38 -4.10 14.74
C ASN A 238 3.56 -2.84 15.03
N LEU A 239 3.96 -2.04 16.02
CA LEU A 239 3.34 -0.75 16.28
C LEU A 239 3.50 0.18 15.08
N LEU A 240 4.73 0.34 14.55
CA LEU A 240 4.97 1.15 13.36
C LEU A 240 4.12 0.68 12.17
N ASN A 241 4.12 -0.61 11.87
CA ASN A 241 3.29 -1.19 10.81
C ASN A 241 1.79 -0.90 11.03
N THR A 242 1.33 -0.96 12.27
CA THR A 242 -0.06 -0.68 12.60
C THR A 242 -0.42 0.80 12.46
N LEU A 243 0.53 1.71 12.72
CA LEU A 243 0.38 3.13 12.41
C LEU A 243 0.29 3.36 10.90
N HIS A 244 1.07 2.64 10.09
CA HIS A 244 0.94 2.65 8.62
C HIS A 244 -0.43 2.15 8.16
N TYR A 245 -0.95 1.06 8.72
CA TYR A 245 -2.30 0.58 8.37
C TYR A 245 -3.37 1.62 8.68
N LEU A 246 -3.25 2.29 9.83
CA LEU A 246 -4.17 3.34 10.24
C LEU A 246 -4.07 4.56 9.31
N PHE A 247 -2.86 4.96 8.93
CA PHE A 247 -2.61 5.99 7.93
C PHE A 247 -3.28 5.61 6.60
N GLU A 248 -3.03 4.41 6.07
CA GLU A 248 -3.59 3.98 4.78
C GLU A 248 -5.12 3.95 4.78
N SER A 249 -5.75 3.54 5.89
CA SER A 249 -7.22 3.53 6.01
C SER A 249 -7.86 4.91 5.86
N GLN A 250 -7.10 5.99 6.12
CA GLN A 250 -7.57 7.38 6.14
C GLN A 250 -8.83 7.56 7.00
N ASN A 251 -9.06 6.68 7.98
CA ASN A 251 -10.23 6.71 8.84
C ASN A 251 -9.91 7.52 10.11
N HIS A 252 -10.12 8.84 10.02
CA HIS A 252 -9.85 9.76 11.12
C HIS A 252 -10.65 9.46 12.39
N ALA A 253 -11.89 8.98 12.26
CA ALA A 253 -12.72 8.61 13.41
C ALA A 253 -12.16 7.39 14.14
N LEU A 254 -11.74 6.36 13.41
CA LEU A 254 -11.06 5.19 13.96
C LEU A 254 -9.74 5.58 14.62
N ALA A 255 -8.97 6.44 13.95
CA ALA A 255 -7.68 6.90 14.46
C ALA A 255 -7.84 7.71 15.76
N GLN A 256 -8.78 8.66 15.82
CA GLN A 256 -9.10 9.38 17.05
C GLN A 256 -9.58 8.42 18.15
N GLN A 257 -10.46 7.46 17.82
CA GLN A 257 -10.97 6.49 18.79
C GLN A 257 -9.88 5.58 19.37
N THR A 258 -8.80 5.33 18.64
CA THR A 258 -7.74 4.39 19.04
C THR A 258 -6.52 5.09 19.62
N LEU A 259 -6.13 6.23 19.06
CA LEU A 259 -4.94 7.01 19.45
C LEU A 259 -5.25 8.19 20.38
N GLY A 260 -6.48 8.72 20.38
CA GLY A 260 -6.82 9.98 21.05
C GLY A 260 -6.36 10.07 22.51
N SER A 261 -6.56 8.98 23.27
CA SER A 261 -6.22 8.91 24.70
C SER A 261 -4.84 8.28 24.99
N VAL A 262 -4.02 8.01 23.98
CA VAL A 262 -2.71 7.38 24.15
C VAL A 262 -1.76 8.32 24.87
N GLN A 263 -1.26 7.86 26.03
CA GLN A 263 -0.36 8.64 26.87
C GLN A 263 1.11 8.43 26.51
N THR A 264 1.48 7.25 26.02
CA THR A 264 2.85 6.90 25.70
C THR A 264 2.93 6.20 24.35
N LEU A 265 3.80 6.70 23.46
CA LEU A 265 4.11 6.07 22.19
C LEU A 265 5.60 5.71 22.19
N SER A 266 5.91 4.41 22.09
CA SER A 266 7.28 3.91 22.15
C SER A 266 7.64 3.18 20.87
N LEU A 267 8.49 3.80 20.05
CA LEU A 267 9.10 3.19 18.85
C LEU A 267 10.60 2.93 19.07
N GLY A 268 11.19 3.57 20.08
CA GLY A 268 12.60 3.46 20.47
C GLY A 268 12.86 2.63 21.73
N GLY A 269 14.09 2.69 22.24
CA GLY A 269 14.54 2.07 23.50
C GLY A 269 14.73 0.56 23.42
N GLY A 270 14.99 0.02 22.23
CA GLY A 270 15.23 -1.41 21.98
C GLY A 270 16.70 -1.78 22.06
N SER A 271 17.00 -3.09 21.96
CA SER A 271 18.39 -3.53 21.78
C SER A 271 18.85 -3.37 20.33
N SER A 272 17.92 -3.40 19.37
CA SER A 272 18.19 -3.12 17.95
C SER A 272 17.95 -1.66 17.58
N LYS A 273 18.80 -1.14 16.68
CA LYS A 273 18.58 0.15 16.04
C LYS A 273 17.47 0.01 15.01
N MET A 274 16.43 0.82 15.14
CA MET A 274 15.34 0.91 14.16
C MET A 274 15.55 2.16 13.30
N THR A 275 15.63 2.02 11.98
CA THR A 275 15.70 3.20 11.10
C THR A 275 14.28 3.63 10.76
N LEU A 276 13.95 4.89 11.04
CA LEU A 276 12.68 5.48 10.60
C LEU A 276 12.94 6.23 9.31
N THR A 277 12.28 5.78 8.24
CA THR A 277 12.23 6.52 6.99
C THR A 277 11.46 7.83 7.17
N PRO A 278 11.63 8.82 6.30
CA PRO A 278 10.85 10.05 6.38
C PRO A 278 9.34 9.82 6.25
N MET A 279 8.91 8.75 5.57
CA MET A 279 7.51 8.30 5.57
C MET A 279 7.07 7.75 6.93
N ASP A 280 7.91 6.95 7.60
CA ASP A 280 7.62 6.49 8.96
C ASP A 280 7.42 7.70 9.89
N CYS A 281 8.30 8.70 9.77
CA CYS A 281 8.20 9.95 10.50
C CYS A 281 6.91 10.72 10.19
N ALA A 282 6.49 10.81 8.93
CA ALA A 282 5.23 11.45 8.55
C ALA A 282 4.00 10.72 9.14
N VAL A 283 4.00 9.39 9.09
CA VAL A 283 2.94 8.55 9.68
C VAL A 283 2.88 8.72 11.19
N VAL A 284 4.04 8.73 11.85
CA VAL A 284 4.14 8.95 13.30
C VAL A 284 3.70 10.38 13.66
N ALA A 285 4.11 11.38 12.89
CA ALA A 285 3.68 12.77 13.09
C ALA A 285 2.15 12.90 12.99
N GLN A 286 1.54 12.26 11.99
CA GLN A 286 0.08 12.25 11.86
C GLN A 286 -0.59 11.50 13.02
N ALA A 287 -0.02 10.38 13.46
CA ALA A 287 -0.53 9.65 14.63
C ALA A 287 -0.51 10.54 15.89
N ILE A 288 0.60 11.26 16.12
CA ILE A 288 0.74 12.21 17.23
C ILE A 288 -0.27 13.36 17.09
N ALA A 289 -0.45 13.89 15.88
CA ALA A 289 -1.41 14.95 15.60
C ALA A 289 -2.87 14.56 15.92
N LEU A 290 -3.19 13.27 15.96
CA LEU A 290 -4.52 12.73 16.30
C LEU A 290 -4.65 12.38 17.80
N CYS A 291 -3.57 12.45 18.57
CA CYS A 291 -3.64 12.33 20.03
C CYS A 291 -4.10 13.66 20.65
N ASP A 292 -4.82 13.62 21.77
CA ASP A 292 -5.21 14.82 22.52
C ASP A 292 -3.97 15.45 23.19
N SER A 293 -3.20 14.62 23.88
CA SER A 293 -1.85 14.94 24.38
C SER A 293 -1.09 13.63 24.61
N ILE A 294 0.23 13.65 24.37
CA ILE A 294 1.12 12.53 24.64
C ILE A 294 2.02 12.92 25.81
N LYS A 295 1.99 12.14 26.89
CA LYS A 295 2.92 12.33 28.00
C LYS A 295 4.34 12.03 27.59
N GLN A 296 4.55 10.92 26.87
CA GLN A 296 5.90 10.47 26.53
C GLN A 296 5.98 9.87 25.13
N LEU A 297 6.87 10.41 24.31
CA LEU A 297 7.25 9.86 23.02
C LEU A 297 8.68 9.33 23.09
N LYS A 298 8.88 8.02 22.90
CA LYS A 298 10.20 7.39 22.91
C LYS A 298 10.65 7.04 21.49
N LEU A 299 11.63 7.77 21.00
CA LEU A 299 12.35 7.58 19.74
C LEU A 299 13.85 7.29 19.97
N SER A 300 14.32 7.16 21.21
CA SER A 300 15.70 6.75 21.51
C SER A 300 16.13 5.52 20.72
N HIS A 301 17.36 5.50 20.22
CA HIS A 301 17.89 4.43 19.35
C HIS A 301 17.14 4.24 18.01
N CYS A 302 16.20 5.13 17.65
CA CYS A 302 15.76 5.26 16.28
C CYS A 302 16.76 6.10 15.48
N ASN A 303 17.15 5.61 14.31
CA ASN A 303 17.92 6.42 13.36
C ASN A 303 16.93 7.25 12.55
N VAL A 304 16.84 8.55 12.87
CA VAL A 304 15.98 9.52 12.18
C VAL A 304 16.88 10.53 11.47
N LEU A 305 16.74 10.62 10.15
CA LEU A 305 17.46 11.59 9.33
C LEU A 305 16.83 12.99 9.44
N ASP A 306 17.55 14.02 9.02
CA ASP A 306 17.10 15.42 9.10
C ASP A 306 15.72 15.65 8.47
N GLU A 307 15.46 15.03 7.31
CA GLU A 307 14.18 15.08 6.62
C GLU A 307 13.05 14.45 7.45
N GLY A 308 13.32 13.30 8.09
CA GLY A 308 12.39 12.66 9.01
C GLY A 308 12.07 13.54 10.23
N LEU A 309 13.08 14.23 10.77
CA LEU A 309 12.88 15.20 11.86
C LEU A 309 11.98 16.36 11.42
N GLN A 310 12.18 16.91 10.22
CA GLN A 310 11.32 17.97 9.68
C GLN A 310 9.84 17.56 9.61
N ARG A 311 9.55 16.28 9.36
CA ARG A 311 8.16 15.76 9.37
C ARG A 311 7.59 15.58 10.77
N LEU A 312 8.43 15.23 11.76
CA LEU A 312 8.00 15.04 13.15
C LEU A 312 7.76 16.37 13.88
N VAL A 313 8.66 17.35 13.68
CA VAL A 313 8.68 18.62 14.43
C VAL A 313 7.30 19.29 14.56
N PRO A 314 6.49 19.41 13.49
CA PRO A 314 5.17 20.05 13.58
C PRO A 314 4.23 19.38 14.59
N ALA A 315 4.38 18.07 14.86
CA ALA A 315 3.53 17.33 15.77
C ALA A 315 4.09 17.24 17.21
N LEU A 316 5.39 17.48 17.41
CA LEU A 316 6.06 17.31 18.71
C LEU A 316 5.54 18.23 19.82
N HIS A 317 4.88 19.35 19.48
CA HIS A 317 4.25 20.23 20.47
C HIS A 317 3.16 19.54 21.30
N LYS A 318 2.63 18.39 20.86
CA LYS A 318 1.68 17.56 21.61
C LYS A 318 2.34 16.61 22.62
N CYS A 319 3.67 16.50 22.60
CA CYS A 319 4.45 15.63 23.48
C CYS A 319 4.98 16.42 24.67
N GLN A 320 4.73 15.95 25.90
CA GLN A 320 5.27 16.55 27.12
C GLN A 320 6.74 16.17 27.32
N GLU A 321 7.09 14.92 27.03
CA GLU A 321 8.46 14.40 27.07
C GLU A 321 8.82 13.71 25.76
N LEU A 322 10.03 13.99 25.26
CA LEU A 322 10.67 13.32 24.12
C LEU A 322 11.94 12.63 24.61
N GLN A 323 12.08 11.33 24.35
CA GLN A 323 13.23 10.50 24.74
C GLN A 323 13.87 9.79 23.57
#